data_AF-A0A815HCF9-F1
#
_entry.id   AF-A0A815HCF9-F1
#
_cell.length_a   1.000
_cell.length_b   1.000
_cell.length_c   1.000
_cell.angle_alpha   90.00
_cell.angle_beta   90.00
_cell.angle_gamma   90.00
#
_symmetry.space_group_name_H-M   'P 1'
#
loop_
_entity.id
_entity.type
_entity.pdbx_description
1 polymer ?
#
loop_
_entity_poly.entity_id
_entity_poly.type
_entity_poly.pdbx_seq_one_letter_code
_entity_poly.pdbx_strand_id
1 'polypeptide(L)'
;MTVFHYPLHIAIKQDFIELVKLILNYKQLFNMKIEETYTKRIALHIAAGKCSIEIISLLLEEGQVEENQIDLNGHTPLDIVWKLLNNLDYEFEYREETLKLMLSYKCKFSSLKSLTEFYTNLLSSFRRFESNF
;
A
#
# COMPACT_ATOMS: atom_id res chain seq x y z
N MET A 1 7.31 12.91 21.59
CA MET A 1 6.33 12.30 22.54
C MET A 1 5.52 11.32 21.71
N THR A 2 5.87 10.03 21.73
CA THR A 2 5.66 9.06 20.62
C THR A 2 4.33 8.29 20.64
N VAL A 3 3.33 8.75 21.40
CA VAL A 3 2.18 7.92 21.84
C VAL A 3 1.18 7.60 20.72
N PHE A 4 1.08 8.41 19.65
CA PHE A 4 0.05 8.25 18.60
C PHE A 4 0.44 7.35 17.41
N HIS A 5 1.68 6.84 17.38
CA HIS A 5 2.12 5.98 16.28
C HIS A 5 1.61 4.56 16.45
N TYR A 6 1.71 4.01 17.66
CA TYR A 6 1.34 2.63 17.96
C TYR A 6 -0.13 2.28 17.63
N PRO A 7 -1.12 3.15 17.93
CA PRO A 7 -2.52 2.86 17.64
C PRO A 7 -2.84 2.77 16.14
N LEU A 8 -2.26 3.64 15.31
CA LEU A 8 -2.53 3.64 13.86
C LEU A 8 -2.03 2.34 13.20
N HIS A 9 -0.84 1.85 13.60
CA HIS A 9 -0.30 0.60 13.07
C HIS A 9 -1.15 -0.60 13.46
N ILE A 10 -1.61 -0.65 14.71
CA ILE A 10 -2.49 -1.74 15.15
C ILE A 10 -3.79 -1.68 14.38
N ALA A 11 -4.39 -0.50 14.20
CA ALA A 11 -5.61 -0.33 13.44
C ALA A 11 -5.45 -0.83 11.99
N ILE A 12 -4.39 -0.42 11.30
CA ILE A 12 -4.08 -0.90 9.93
C ILE A 12 -3.80 -2.40 9.91
N LYS A 13 -2.99 -2.91 10.86
CA LYS A 13 -2.66 -4.34 10.97
C LYS A 13 -3.90 -5.19 11.27
N GLN A 14 -4.91 -4.63 11.93
CA GLN A 14 -6.19 -5.30 12.17
C GLN A 14 -7.25 -5.01 11.09
N ASP A 15 -6.92 -4.18 10.09
CA ASP A 15 -7.87 -3.69 9.07
C ASP A 15 -9.10 -2.97 9.67
N PHE A 16 -8.91 -2.31 10.81
CA PHE A 16 -9.96 -1.59 11.52
C PHE A 16 -10.14 -0.19 10.95
N ILE A 17 -10.80 -0.12 9.80
CA ILE A 17 -11.02 1.09 9.00
C ILE A 17 -11.55 2.27 9.84
N GLU A 18 -12.58 2.05 10.66
CA GLU A 18 -13.18 3.12 11.47
C GLU A 18 -12.22 3.68 12.52
N LEU A 19 -11.35 2.83 13.08
CA LEU A 19 -10.31 3.28 13.99
C LEU A 19 -9.21 4.04 13.25
N VAL A 20 -8.87 3.64 12.01
CA VAL A 20 -7.96 4.40 11.14
C VAL A 20 -8.51 5.79 10.86
N LYS A 21 -9.77 5.90 10.42
CA LYS A 21 -10.45 7.19 10.19
C LYS A 21 -10.43 8.07 11.43
N LEU A 22 -10.80 7.53 12.59
CA LEU A 22 -10.80 8.26 13.86
C LEU A 22 -9.41 8.82 14.20
N ILE A 23 -8.36 7.99 14.04
CA ILE A 23 -6.99 8.40 14.35
C ILE A 23 -6.49 9.47 13.37
N LEU A 24 -6.77 9.33 12.06
CA LEU A 24 -6.38 10.31 11.05
C LEU A 24 -7.11 11.66 11.26
N ASN A 25 -8.41 11.63 11.52
CA ASN A 25 -9.22 12.81 11.83
C ASN A 25 -8.71 13.53 13.09
N TYR A 26 -8.42 12.78 14.15
CA TYR A 26 -7.87 13.35 15.38
C TYR A 26 -6.53 14.07 15.10
N LYS A 27 -5.65 13.47 14.27
CA LYS A 27 -4.39 14.13 13.90
C LYS A 27 -4.61 15.41 13.11
N GLN A 28 -5.52 15.41 12.15
CA GLN A 28 -5.84 16.59 11.35
C GLN A 28 -6.41 17.73 12.21
N LEU A 29 -7.36 17.41 13.10
CA LEU A 29 -7.98 18.38 14.03
C LEU A 29 -6.96 19.07 14.94
N PHE A 30 -5.95 18.35 15.41
CA PHE A 30 -4.92 18.88 16.29
C PHE A 30 -3.63 19.29 15.54
N ASN A 31 -3.68 19.32 14.21
CA ASN A 31 -2.55 19.60 13.32
C ASN A 31 -1.27 18.81 13.70
N MET A 32 -1.47 17.59 14.20
CA MET A 32 -0.39 16.73 14.65
C MET A 32 0.25 16.06 13.45
N LYS A 33 1.51 16.38 13.20
CA LYS A 33 2.30 15.63 12.22
C LYS A 33 2.52 14.22 12.73
N ILE A 34 2.39 13.24 11.84
CA ILE A 34 2.97 11.93 12.11
C ILE A 34 4.49 12.13 12.11
N GLU A 35 5.11 12.14 13.29
CA GLU A 35 6.57 12.14 13.43
C GLU A 35 7.17 11.03 12.54
N GLU A 36 8.30 11.31 11.91
CA GLU A 36 9.08 10.34 11.12
C GLU A 36 9.73 9.31 12.05
N THR A 37 8.91 8.45 12.65
CA THR A 37 9.40 7.26 13.31
C THR A 37 9.57 6.16 12.28
N TYR A 38 10.46 5.20 12.56
CA TYR A 38 10.61 3.94 11.81
C TYR A 38 9.26 3.30 11.44
N THR A 39 8.28 3.46 12.33
CA THR A 39 6.90 3.01 12.20
C THR A 39 6.13 3.71 11.05
N LYS A 40 6.20 5.04 10.91
CA LYS A 40 5.52 5.78 9.81
C LYS A 40 5.94 5.29 8.42
N ARG A 41 7.19 4.83 8.27
CA ARG A 41 7.72 4.32 7.00
C ARG A 41 6.96 3.12 6.44
N ILE A 42 6.19 2.40 7.27
CA ILE A 42 5.68 1.05 6.95
C ILE A 42 4.14 1.00 6.99
N ALA A 43 3.44 2.09 7.31
CA ALA A 43 1.97 2.10 7.36
C ALA A 43 1.35 1.72 6.01
N LEU A 44 1.84 2.33 4.92
CA LEU A 44 1.37 2.06 3.57
C LEU A 44 1.80 0.67 3.09
N HIS A 45 2.94 0.14 3.53
CA HIS A 45 3.36 -1.25 3.27
C HIS A 45 2.45 -2.29 3.92
N ILE A 46 2.00 -2.05 5.16
CA ILE A 46 1.06 -2.97 5.83
C ILE A 46 -0.29 -2.96 5.12
N ALA A 47 -0.81 -1.77 4.78
CA ALA A 47 -2.05 -1.63 4.04
C ALA A 47 -1.96 -2.29 2.64
N ALA A 48 -0.86 -2.08 1.93
CA ALA A 48 -0.53 -2.75 0.67
C ALA A 48 -0.45 -4.27 0.81
N GLY A 49 0.19 -4.77 1.87
CA GLY A 49 0.28 -6.19 2.18
C GLY A 49 -1.08 -6.86 2.43
N LYS A 50 -2.06 -6.08 2.87
CA LYS A 50 -3.45 -6.52 3.05
C LYS A 50 -4.34 -6.29 1.83
N CYS A 51 -3.88 -5.57 0.82
CA CYS A 51 -4.70 -5.10 -0.29
C CYS A 51 -5.96 -4.34 0.17
N SER A 52 -5.85 -3.60 1.28
CA SER A 52 -6.97 -2.83 1.84
C SER A 52 -7.08 -1.49 1.11
N ILE A 53 -7.86 -1.48 0.03
CA ILE A 53 -8.09 -0.31 -0.84
C ILE A 53 -8.55 0.89 0.01
N GLU A 54 -9.49 0.71 0.93
CA GLU A 54 -10.04 1.80 1.73
C GLU A 54 -8.98 2.43 2.65
N ILE A 55 -8.14 1.62 3.31
CA ILE A 55 -7.06 2.15 4.14
C ILE A 55 -5.98 2.82 3.29
N ILE A 56 -5.66 2.27 2.13
CA ILE A 56 -4.69 2.87 1.19
C ILE A 56 -5.18 4.25 0.74
N SER A 57 -6.43 4.37 0.32
CA SER A 57 -7.04 5.65 -0.06
C SER A 57 -6.99 6.65 1.09
N LEU A 58 -7.44 6.26 2.29
CA LEU A 58 -7.43 7.13 3.47
C LEU A 58 -6.02 7.66 3.80
N LEU A 59 -5.00 6.80 3.72
CA LEU A 59 -3.63 7.21 4.02
C LEU A 59 -3.06 8.16 2.97
N LEU A 60 -3.35 7.92 1.69
CA LEU A 60 -2.83 8.71 0.56
C LEU A 60 -3.57 10.05 0.39
N GLU A 61 -4.89 10.07 0.57
CA GLU A 61 -5.73 11.28 0.44
C GLU A 61 -5.41 12.31 1.53
N GLU A 62 -5.21 11.85 2.77
CA GLU A 62 -4.89 12.73 3.90
C GLU A 62 -3.46 13.30 3.84
N GLY A 63 -2.63 12.85 2.89
CA GLY A 63 -1.25 13.35 2.69
C GLY A 63 -0.33 13.10 3.88
N GLN A 64 -0.72 12.22 4.80
CA GLN A 64 -0.01 12.02 6.06
C GLN A 64 1.15 11.02 5.94
N VAL A 65 1.28 10.30 4.82
CA VAL A 65 2.34 9.32 4.55
C VAL A 65 3.03 9.60 3.21
N GLU A 66 4.32 9.26 3.11
CA GLU A 66 5.05 9.28 1.84
C GLU A 66 4.74 8.02 1.03
N GLU A 67 4.26 8.20 -0.19
CA GLU A 67 3.74 7.12 -1.03
C GLU A 67 4.82 6.17 -1.57
N ASN A 68 6.06 6.66 -1.67
CA ASN A 68 7.20 5.96 -2.26
C ASN A 68 8.27 5.56 -1.24
N GLN A 69 7.96 5.65 0.05
CA GLN A 69 8.90 5.30 1.11
C GLN A 69 9.31 3.82 1.00
N ILE A 70 10.60 3.52 1.14
CA ILE A 70 11.09 2.13 1.12
C ILE A 70 11.08 1.49 2.51
N ASP A 71 10.79 0.18 2.56
CA ASP A 71 10.94 -0.66 3.76
C ASP A 71 12.41 -1.04 4.00
N LEU A 72 12.68 -1.85 5.03
CA LEU A 72 14.04 -2.35 5.33
C LEU A 72 14.64 -3.22 4.22
N ASN A 73 13.80 -3.78 3.35
CA ASN A 73 14.23 -4.62 2.24
C ASN A 73 14.38 -3.81 0.94
N GLY A 74 14.19 -2.49 0.99
CA GLY A 74 14.28 -1.61 -0.17
C GLY A 74 13.03 -1.62 -1.06
N HIS A 75 11.90 -2.14 -0.60
CA HIS A 75 10.65 -2.20 -1.36
C HIS A 75 9.77 -0.99 -1.09
N THR A 76 9.17 -0.43 -2.13
CA THR A 76 8.05 0.50 -1.96
C THR A 76 6.77 -0.28 -1.63
N PRO A 77 5.71 0.40 -1.17
CA PRO A 77 4.42 -0.24 -0.98
C PRO A 77 3.88 -0.88 -2.26
N LEU A 78 4.15 -0.29 -3.42
CA LEU A 78 3.77 -0.84 -4.73
C LEU A 78 4.49 -2.16 -5.05
N ASP A 79 5.78 -2.30 -4.68
CA ASP A 79 6.52 -3.56 -4.82
C ASP A 79 5.88 -4.70 -4.00
N ILE A 80 5.31 -4.39 -2.82
CA ILE A 80 4.64 -5.40 -2.00
C ILE A 80 3.38 -5.92 -2.69
N VAL A 81 2.51 -5.03 -3.18
CA VAL A 81 1.31 -5.44 -3.93
C VAL A 81 1.70 -6.28 -5.15
N TRP A 82 2.74 -5.86 -5.87
CA TRP A 82 3.26 -6.58 -7.02
C TRP A 82 3.75 -7.99 -6.69
N LYS A 83 4.49 -8.16 -5.60
CA LYS A 83 4.94 -9.49 -5.17
C LYS A 83 3.78 -10.38 -4.79
N LEU A 84 2.76 -9.84 -4.11
CA LEU A 84 1.56 -10.58 -3.75
C LEU A 84 0.71 -10.98 -4.95
N LEU A 85 0.73 -10.21 -6.05
CA LEU A 85 0.09 -10.57 -7.32
C LEU A 85 0.72 -11.80 -7.96
N ASN A 86 2.05 -11.91 -7.92
CA ASN A 86 2.77 -13.01 -8.58
C ASN A 86 2.88 -14.27 -7.73
N ASN A 87 2.52 -14.20 -6.45
CA ASN A 87 2.54 -15.35 -5.56
C ASN A 87 1.20 -16.11 -5.67
N LEU A 88 1.24 -17.25 -6.35
CA LEU A 88 0.07 -18.09 -6.68
C LEU A 88 -0.65 -18.66 -5.44
N ASP A 89 0.02 -18.63 -4.27
CA ASP A 89 -0.50 -19.21 -3.03
C ASP A 89 -1.50 -18.32 -2.28
N TYR A 90 -1.70 -17.08 -2.74
CA TYR A 90 -2.61 -16.13 -2.11
C TYR A 90 -3.88 -15.98 -2.95
N GLU A 91 -5.06 -16.26 -2.39
CA GLU A 91 -6.38 -16.02 -2.99
C GLU A 91 -6.91 -14.64 -2.57
N PHE A 92 -6.38 -13.56 -3.15
CA PHE A 92 -6.97 -12.22 -2.96
C PHE A 92 -7.56 -11.70 -4.28
N GLU A 93 -8.87 -11.44 -4.24
CA GLU A 93 -9.73 -10.98 -5.34
C GLU A 93 -9.44 -9.52 -5.76
N TYR A 94 -8.75 -8.73 -4.93
CA TYR A 94 -8.66 -7.26 -5.09
C TYR A 94 -7.27 -6.71 -5.47
N ARG A 95 -6.34 -7.57 -5.90
CA ARG A 95 -4.93 -7.18 -6.07
C ARG A 95 -4.66 -6.27 -7.27
N GLU A 96 -5.34 -6.47 -8.39
CA GLU A 96 -5.18 -5.63 -9.58
C GLU A 96 -5.75 -4.23 -9.35
N GLU A 97 -6.91 -4.15 -8.68
CA GLU A 97 -7.55 -2.88 -8.30
C GLU A 97 -6.67 -2.09 -7.33
N THR A 98 -6.12 -2.77 -6.32
CA THR A 98 -5.16 -2.17 -5.39
C THR A 98 -3.95 -1.59 -6.14
N LEU A 99 -3.40 -2.33 -7.10
CA LEU A 99 -2.25 -1.87 -7.87
C LEU A 99 -2.59 -0.66 -8.77
N LYS A 100 -3.76 -0.69 -9.43
CA LYS A 100 -4.28 0.44 -10.23
C LYS A 100 -4.49 1.70 -9.37
N LEU A 101 -5.06 1.53 -8.17
CA LEU A 101 -5.26 2.62 -7.22
C LEU A 101 -3.92 3.25 -6.83
N MET A 102 -2.94 2.45 -6.43
CA MET A 102 -1.64 3.00 -6.00
C MET A 102 -0.93 3.73 -7.16
N LEU A 103 -1.04 3.22 -8.39
CA LEU A 103 -0.52 3.92 -9.57
C LEU A 103 -1.24 5.25 -9.83
N SER A 104 -2.54 5.36 -9.58
CA SER A 104 -3.28 6.63 -9.71
C SER A 104 -2.79 7.68 -8.71
N TYR A 105 -2.36 7.24 -7.53
CA TYR A 105 -1.71 8.05 -6.50
C TYR A 105 -0.19 8.25 -6.73
N LYS A 106 0.33 8.00 -7.94
CA LYS A 106 1.75 8.21 -8.31
C LYS A 106 2.74 7.36 -7.49
N CYS A 107 2.29 6.26 -6.90
CA CYS A 107 3.20 5.27 -6.31
C CYS A 107 4.09 4.67 -7.41
N LYS A 108 5.35 4.43 -7.08
CA LYS A 108 6.39 3.93 -7.98
C LYS A 108 7.01 2.67 -7.42
N PHE A 109 7.54 1.86 -8.32
CA PHE A 109 8.39 0.73 -7.95
C PHE A 109 9.73 1.22 -7.42
N SER A 110 10.33 0.48 -6.50
CA SER A 110 11.69 0.76 -6.02
C SER A 110 12.75 0.62 -7.10
N SER A 111 12.52 -0.23 -8.10
CA SER A 111 13.52 -0.56 -9.12
C SER A 111 12.94 -0.69 -10.53
N LEU A 112 13.77 -0.37 -11.53
CA LEU A 112 13.44 -0.58 -12.95
C LEU A 112 13.17 -2.07 -13.24
N LYS A 113 13.87 -2.98 -12.53
CA LYS A 113 13.65 -4.42 -12.63
C LYS A 113 12.22 -4.79 -12.23
N SER A 114 11.74 -4.32 -11.08
CA SER A 114 10.35 -4.52 -10.63
C SER A 114 9.34 -4.00 -11.66
N LEU A 115 9.62 -2.83 -12.25
CA LEU A 115 8.78 -2.23 -13.28
C LEU A 115 8.77 -3.07 -14.57
N THR A 116 9.92 -3.59 -15.00
CA THR A 116 9.98 -4.45 -16.19
C THR A 116 9.27 -5.78 -15.97
N GLU A 117 9.42 -6.40 -14.79
CA GLU A 117 8.68 -7.61 -14.42
C GLU A 117 7.17 -7.36 -14.41
N PHE A 118 6.75 -6.20 -13.91
CA PHE A 118 5.36 -5.73 -13.99
C PHE A 118 4.81 -5.79 -15.41
N TYR A 119 5.47 -5.12 -16.36
CA TYR A 119 4.99 -5.08 -17.73
C TYR A 119 5.06 -6.44 -18.45
N THR A 120 6.10 -7.25 -18.21
CA THR A 120 6.20 -8.58 -18.84
C THR A 120 5.07 -9.50 -18.41
N ASN A 121 4.75 -9.50 -17.12
CA ASN A 121 3.70 -10.34 -16.55
C ASN A 121 2.31 -9.82 -16.94
N LEU A 122 2.10 -8.49 -16.98
CA LEU A 122 0.88 -7.89 -17.50
C LEU A 122 0.63 -8.30 -18.96
N LEU A 123 1.65 -8.24 -19.82
CA LEU A 123 1.54 -8.71 -21.20
C LEU A 123 1.23 -10.21 -21.28
N SER A 124 1.79 -11.01 -20.37
CA SER A 124 1.53 -12.45 -20.31
C SER A 124 0.10 -12.78 -19.87
N SER A 125 -0.48 -12.00 -18.94
CA SER A 125 -1.87 -12.19 -18.53
C SER A 125 -2.84 -11.82 -19.65
N PHE A 126 -2.58 -10.74 -20.41
CA PHE A 126 -3.36 -10.41 -21.62
C PHE A 126 -3.32 -11.53 -22.67
N ARG A 127 -2.14 -12.12 -22.94
CA ARG A 127 -2.02 -13.25 -23.89
C ARG A 127 -2.82 -14.49 -23.46
N ARG A 128 -2.93 -14.74 -22.16
CA ARG A 128 -3.69 -15.87 -21.61
C ARG A 128 -5.21 -15.69 -21.75
N PHE A 129 -5.69 -14.45 -21.87
CA PHE A 129 -7.09 -14.14 -22.16
C PHE A 129 -7.43 -14.33 -23.65
N GLU A 130 -6.52 -14.01 -24.57
CA GLU A 130 -6.74 -14.20 -26.01
C GLU A 130 -6.72 -15.68 -26.45
N SER A 131 -5.97 -16.54 -25.75
CA SER A 131 -5.90 -17.98 -26.07
C SER A 131 -7.12 -18.81 -25.63
N ASN A 132 -8.13 -18.19 -25.02
CA ASN A 132 -9.35 -18.85 -24.53
C ASN A 132 -10.59 -18.56 -25.40
N PHE A 133 -10.41 -18.00 -26.60
CA PHE A 133 -11.44 -17.81 -27.64
C PHE A 133 -10.96 -18.37 -28.97
#